data_AF-A0A0F9BPD4-F1
#
_entry.id   AF-A0A0F9BPD4-F1
#
_cell.length_a   1.000
_cell.length_b   1.000
_cell.length_c   1.000
_cell.angle_alpha   90.00
_cell.angle_beta   90.00
_cell.angle_gamma   90.00
#
_symmetry.space_group_name_H-M   'P 1'
#
loop_
_entity.id
_entity.type
_entity.pdbx_description
1 polymer ?
#
loop_
_entity_poly.entity_id
_entity_poly.type
_entity_poly.pdbx_seq_one_letter_code
_entity_poly.pdbx_strand_id
1 'polypeptide(L)'
;MVQLAFVNNSHFYDDNDGHGKTLSEVIITMDSAEQQHRYLNVVKQWLTRFNESYAAKWNMRSAVNGIFTLLYRGQWNDAFVTAIGTDNDLVAKLSAFTQKQWMIGSDAQYLIVNAASELARLKQYSGTAIQTSVDNGLKAIFSTYSSFGYGDAVWLAAADSVSYYADCNDYGICGFVDDLIAQALSQSYSCSSTIKIRSQNMTAIQHAAACDAMGAEEGLFHNKLATNNTPVADDNNSFLQVNIFDSSDDYGKYAGAIFGIDTNNGGMYLEGNPAIVGNQANFIAYEASYANAEHYVWNLEHEYVHYLDGRFDLYGNFNSPTEDIVWWSEGIAEYVANLNNNDAAKATISDGSRFTLAQIFATTYDGFDQDRIYRWGYLAVRFMFERHND
;
A
#
# COMPACT_ATOMS: atom_id res chain seq x y z
N MET A 1 22.64 17.15 -26.56
CA MET A 1 22.37 17.34 -28.01
C MET A 1 21.50 16.26 -28.60
N VAL A 2 21.72 14.96 -28.30
CA VAL A 2 20.91 13.84 -28.84
C VAL A 2 19.44 13.89 -28.39
N GLN A 3 19.16 14.17 -27.11
CA GLN A 3 17.78 14.21 -26.59
C GLN A 3 16.92 15.33 -27.19
N LEU A 4 17.48 16.53 -27.36
CA LEU A 4 16.80 17.66 -28.03
C LEU A 4 16.51 17.37 -29.51
N ALA A 5 17.37 16.62 -30.19
CA ALA A 5 17.13 16.22 -31.58
C ALA A 5 15.95 15.26 -31.70
N PHE A 6 15.75 14.38 -30.71
CA PHE A 6 14.62 13.45 -30.71
C PHE A 6 13.29 14.16 -30.41
N VAL A 7 13.25 15.09 -29.45
CA VAL A 7 12.05 15.90 -29.14
C VAL A 7 11.62 16.77 -30.31
N ASN A 8 12.58 17.26 -31.10
CA ASN A 8 12.31 18.10 -32.27
C ASN A 8 11.94 17.29 -33.52
N ASN A 9 11.88 15.96 -33.44
CA ASN A 9 11.47 15.12 -34.56
C ASN A 9 9.96 15.25 -34.81
N SER A 10 9.54 15.36 -36.07
CA SER A 10 8.12 15.42 -36.44
C SER A 10 7.31 14.20 -36.01
N HIS A 11 7.98 13.07 -35.80
CA HIS A 11 7.42 11.79 -35.35
C HIS A 11 7.44 11.61 -33.83
N PHE A 12 7.84 12.62 -33.05
CA PHE A 12 7.95 12.51 -31.60
C PHE A 12 6.61 12.27 -30.89
N TYR A 13 5.49 12.59 -31.54
CA TYR A 13 4.13 12.39 -31.02
C TYR A 13 3.33 11.43 -31.90
N ASP A 14 3.98 10.45 -32.53
CA ASP A 14 3.26 9.49 -33.36
C ASP A 14 2.37 8.57 -32.50
N ASP A 15 1.13 8.38 -32.95
CA ASP A 15 0.14 7.58 -32.23
C ASP A 15 0.17 6.10 -32.66
N ASN A 16 1.26 5.41 -32.33
CA ASN A 16 1.38 3.98 -32.56
C ASN A 16 2.22 3.27 -31.48
N ASP A 17 1.99 1.97 -31.33
CA ASP A 17 2.56 1.19 -30.23
C ASP A 17 4.08 0.94 -30.41
N GLY A 18 4.55 0.92 -31.66
CA GLY A 18 5.98 0.85 -31.97
C GLY A 18 6.73 2.12 -31.54
N HIS A 19 6.11 3.29 -31.74
CA HIS A 19 6.62 4.55 -31.24
C HIS A 19 6.67 4.58 -29.71
N GLY A 20 5.63 4.08 -29.03
CA GLY A 20 5.57 4.00 -27.56
C GLY A 20 6.80 3.33 -26.93
N LYS A 21 7.30 2.25 -27.52
CA LYS A 21 8.54 1.58 -27.04
C LYS A 21 9.75 2.51 -27.07
N THR A 22 9.96 3.19 -28.20
CA THR A 22 11.06 4.15 -28.35
C THR A 22 10.88 5.36 -27.44
N LEU A 23 9.65 5.86 -27.31
CA LEU A 23 9.32 6.98 -26.46
C LEU A 23 9.63 6.69 -24.99
N SER A 24 9.35 5.47 -24.52
CA SER A 24 9.66 5.05 -23.15
C SER A 24 11.14 5.21 -22.83
N GLU A 25 12.02 4.67 -23.67
CA GLU A 25 13.48 4.81 -23.50
C GLU A 25 13.94 6.26 -23.53
N VAL A 26 13.31 7.08 -24.37
CA VAL A 26 13.65 8.50 -24.48
C VAL A 26 13.26 9.25 -23.21
N ILE A 27 12.07 9.02 -22.65
CA ILE A 27 11.62 9.64 -21.40
C ILE A 27 12.48 9.16 -20.22
N ILE A 28 12.85 7.87 -20.16
CA ILE A 28 13.81 7.36 -19.16
C ILE A 28 15.14 8.11 -19.28
N THR A 29 15.65 8.29 -20.49
CA THR A 29 16.92 9.01 -20.69
C THR A 29 16.79 10.48 -20.29
N MET A 30 15.65 11.14 -20.56
CA MET A 30 15.39 12.52 -20.14
C MET A 30 15.49 12.66 -18.61
N ASP A 31 14.93 11.69 -17.89
CA ASP A 31 14.92 11.66 -16.44
C ASP A 31 16.32 11.40 -15.87
N SER A 32 16.99 10.35 -16.35
CA SER A 32 18.35 9.99 -15.93
C SER A 32 19.41 11.04 -16.25
N ALA A 33 19.11 12.02 -17.12
CA ALA A 33 20.01 13.13 -17.40
C ALA A 33 19.97 14.24 -16.32
N GLU A 34 19.03 14.18 -15.38
CA GLU A 34 18.84 15.20 -14.31
C GLU A 34 18.65 16.62 -14.87
N GLN A 35 17.94 16.73 -16.01
CA GLN A 35 17.62 17.99 -16.68
C GLN A 35 16.10 18.20 -16.82
N GLN A 36 15.33 17.80 -15.81
CA GLN A 36 13.86 17.84 -15.82
C GLN A 36 13.30 19.21 -16.24
N HIS A 37 13.92 20.31 -15.79
CA HIS A 37 13.55 21.69 -16.15
C HIS A 37 13.54 21.95 -17.67
N ARG A 38 14.38 21.27 -18.45
CA ARG A 38 14.44 21.41 -19.92
C ARG A 38 13.30 20.68 -20.62
N TYR A 39 12.68 19.71 -19.95
CA TYR A 39 11.66 18.82 -20.51
C TYR A 39 10.23 19.17 -20.07
N LEU A 40 10.03 20.25 -19.31
CA LEU A 40 8.69 20.73 -18.93
C LEU A 40 7.77 20.92 -20.15
N ASN A 41 8.28 21.41 -21.27
CA ASN A 41 7.46 21.53 -22.48
C ASN A 41 7.03 20.16 -23.04
N VAL A 42 7.87 19.12 -22.93
CA VAL A 42 7.51 17.74 -23.35
C VAL A 42 6.37 17.21 -22.48
N VAL A 43 6.47 17.40 -21.16
CA VAL A 43 5.40 17.05 -20.21
C VAL A 43 4.09 17.74 -20.62
N LYS A 44 4.13 19.05 -20.83
CA LYS A 44 2.96 19.85 -21.23
C LYS A 44 2.35 19.40 -22.57
N GLN A 45 3.18 19.02 -23.54
CA GLN A 45 2.68 18.50 -24.82
C GLN A 45 1.98 17.14 -24.65
N TRP A 46 2.53 16.21 -23.86
CA TRP A 46 1.89 14.92 -23.60
C TRP A 46 0.58 15.07 -22.82
N LEU A 47 0.54 15.90 -21.77
CA LEU A 47 -0.70 16.20 -21.05
C LEU A 47 -1.80 16.76 -21.98
N THR A 48 -1.40 17.54 -22.99
CA THR A 48 -2.36 18.12 -23.95
C THR A 48 -2.81 17.08 -24.98
N ARG A 49 -1.90 16.28 -25.53
CA ARG A 49 -2.14 15.41 -26.69
C ARG A 49 -2.76 14.07 -26.35
N PHE A 50 -2.46 13.53 -25.16
CA PHE A 50 -2.90 12.20 -24.78
C PHE A 50 -4.44 12.10 -24.80
N ASN A 51 -4.95 11.07 -25.45
CA ASN A 51 -6.38 10.84 -25.70
C ASN A 51 -6.65 9.33 -25.78
N GLU A 52 -7.91 8.97 -26.04
CA GLU A 52 -8.40 7.59 -26.10
C GLU A 52 -7.65 6.74 -27.13
N SER A 53 -7.19 7.33 -28.23
CA SER A 53 -6.43 6.61 -29.26
C SER A 53 -5.05 6.20 -28.75
N TYR A 54 -4.30 7.10 -28.12
CA TYR A 54 -3.05 6.75 -27.44
C TYR A 54 -3.31 5.73 -26.32
N ALA A 55 -4.36 5.97 -25.53
CA ALA A 55 -4.72 5.14 -24.39
C ALA A 55 -5.10 3.71 -24.78
N ALA A 56 -5.49 3.42 -26.02
CA ALA A 56 -5.72 2.05 -26.48
C ALA A 56 -4.43 1.20 -26.58
N LYS A 57 -3.25 1.81 -26.48
CA LYS A 57 -1.96 1.15 -26.76
C LYS A 57 -1.10 1.05 -25.49
N TRP A 58 -0.77 -0.17 -25.08
CA TRP A 58 0.00 -0.41 -23.85
C TRP A 58 1.30 0.38 -23.80
N ASN A 59 2.11 0.34 -24.87
CA ASN A 59 3.42 1.00 -24.85
C ASN A 59 3.29 2.52 -24.84
N MET A 60 2.21 3.08 -25.40
CA MET A 60 1.94 4.52 -25.28
C MET A 60 1.55 4.90 -23.86
N ARG A 61 0.66 4.15 -23.20
CA ARG A 61 0.31 4.40 -21.80
C ARG A 61 1.54 4.32 -20.90
N SER A 62 2.33 3.24 -21.05
CA SER A 62 3.56 3.02 -20.28
C SER A 62 4.58 4.14 -20.49
N ALA A 63 4.80 4.58 -21.74
CA ALA A 63 5.75 5.65 -22.03
C ALA A 63 5.29 7.00 -21.47
N VAL A 64 4.03 7.37 -21.70
CA VAL A 64 3.47 8.64 -21.21
C VAL A 64 3.48 8.71 -19.69
N ASN A 65 3.35 7.58 -18.98
CA ASN A 65 3.49 7.54 -17.53
C ASN A 65 4.81 8.16 -17.03
N GLY A 66 5.90 8.00 -17.78
CA GLY A 66 7.21 8.51 -17.39
C GLY A 66 7.27 10.04 -17.27
N ILE A 67 6.31 10.79 -17.83
CA ILE A 67 6.25 12.25 -17.61
C ILE A 67 5.96 12.60 -16.16
N PHE A 68 5.24 11.75 -15.42
CA PHE A 68 4.97 11.95 -14.00
C PHE A 68 6.21 11.62 -13.16
N THR A 69 7.00 10.63 -13.55
CA THR A 69 8.32 10.38 -12.94
C THR A 69 9.25 11.58 -13.12
N LEU A 70 9.24 12.22 -14.31
CA LEU A 70 10.00 13.45 -14.56
C LEU A 70 9.57 14.59 -13.63
N LEU A 71 8.27 14.76 -13.38
CA LEU A 71 7.77 15.77 -12.45
C LEU A 71 8.18 15.45 -11.01
N TYR A 72 7.97 14.21 -10.58
CA TYR A 72 8.31 13.73 -9.24
C TYR A 72 9.81 13.93 -8.95
N ARG A 73 10.70 13.45 -9.83
CA ARG A 73 12.15 13.57 -9.62
C ARG A 73 12.67 14.99 -9.80
N GLY A 74 11.93 15.84 -10.51
CA GLY A 74 12.26 17.25 -10.69
C GLY A 74 12.32 18.03 -9.37
N GLN A 75 11.62 17.59 -8.32
CA GLN A 75 11.60 18.26 -7.02
C GLN A 75 12.99 18.39 -6.36
N TRP A 76 13.95 17.56 -6.74
CA TRP A 76 15.34 17.61 -6.27
C TRP A 76 16.28 18.41 -7.17
N ASN A 77 15.76 19.09 -8.19
CA ASN A 77 16.52 19.88 -9.14
C ASN A 77 16.19 21.37 -8.98
N ASP A 78 17.15 22.17 -8.50
CA ASP A 78 16.95 23.60 -8.21
C ASP A 78 16.42 24.40 -9.41
N ALA A 79 16.88 24.09 -10.63
CA ALA A 79 16.42 24.76 -11.84
C ALA A 79 14.97 24.38 -12.18
N PHE A 80 14.55 23.15 -11.87
CA PHE A 80 13.16 22.72 -12.01
C PHE A 80 12.27 23.42 -10.98
N VAL A 81 12.67 23.42 -9.71
CA VAL A 81 11.95 24.10 -8.62
C VAL A 81 11.75 25.59 -8.95
N THR A 82 12.81 26.25 -9.44
CA THR A 82 12.74 27.66 -9.87
C THR A 82 11.75 27.86 -11.02
N ALA A 83 11.73 26.97 -12.01
CA ALA A 83 10.82 27.08 -13.16
C ALA A 83 9.36 26.84 -12.76
N ILE A 84 9.09 25.82 -11.94
CA ILE A 84 7.73 25.40 -11.56
C ILE A 84 6.97 26.50 -10.82
N GLY A 85 7.62 27.27 -9.94
CA GLY A 85 6.96 28.33 -9.15
C GLY A 85 6.26 29.42 -9.98
N THR A 86 6.45 29.43 -11.30
CA THR A 86 5.79 30.38 -12.22
C THR A 86 5.02 29.71 -13.37
N ASP A 87 5.08 28.37 -13.51
CA ASP A 87 4.51 27.67 -14.68
C ASP A 87 3.01 27.35 -14.51
N ASN A 88 2.17 28.39 -14.59
CA ASN A 88 0.72 28.25 -14.57
C ASN A 88 0.16 27.40 -15.74
N ASP A 89 0.89 27.30 -16.85
CA ASP A 89 0.49 26.49 -18.00
C ASP A 89 0.61 24.99 -17.71
N LEU A 90 1.64 24.56 -16.97
CA LEU A 90 1.73 23.18 -16.48
C LEU A 90 0.55 22.85 -15.56
N VAL A 91 0.26 23.72 -14.59
CA VAL A 91 -0.84 23.53 -13.63
C VAL A 91 -2.17 23.38 -14.33
N ALA A 92 -2.46 24.26 -15.29
CA ALA A 92 -3.68 24.21 -16.10
C ALA A 92 -3.80 22.89 -16.88
N LYS A 93 -2.69 22.39 -17.42
CA LYS A 93 -2.67 21.13 -18.18
C LYS A 93 -2.82 19.90 -17.30
N LEU A 94 -2.19 19.87 -16.12
CA LEU A 94 -2.41 18.83 -15.13
C LEU A 94 -3.88 18.82 -14.69
N SER A 95 -4.42 19.99 -14.33
CA SER A 95 -5.83 20.13 -13.94
C SER A 95 -6.80 19.71 -15.06
N ALA A 96 -6.52 20.03 -16.33
CA ALA A 96 -7.34 19.55 -17.44
C ALA A 96 -7.20 18.03 -17.66
N PHE A 97 -6.01 17.48 -17.46
CA PHE A 97 -5.77 16.03 -17.56
C PHE A 97 -6.52 15.26 -16.48
N THR A 98 -6.58 15.79 -15.26
CA THR A 98 -7.33 15.20 -14.14
C THR A 98 -8.83 15.28 -14.32
N GLN A 99 -9.35 15.88 -15.39
CA GLN A 99 -10.78 15.91 -15.73
C GLN A 99 -11.14 15.03 -16.93
N LYS A 100 -10.18 14.25 -17.46
CA LYS A 100 -10.41 13.29 -18.55
C LYS A 100 -11.04 12.01 -18.01
N GLN A 101 -12.31 12.11 -17.61
CA GLN A 101 -13.10 11.06 -16.94
C GLN A 101 -13.20 9.73 -17.70
N TRP A 102 -12.97 9.71 -19.02
CA TRP A 102 -12.92 8.47 -19.81
C TRP A 102 -11.81 7.50 -19.35
N MET A 103 -10.82 7.97 -18.58
CA MET A 103 -9.79 7.12 -17.99
C MET A 103 -10.27 6.33 -16.77
N ILE A 104 -11.34 6.77 -16.10
CA ILE A 104 -11.87 6.11 -14.90
C ILE A 104 -12.41 4.72 -15.28
N GLY A 105 -11.95 3.68 -14.56
CA GLY A 105 -12.30 2.28 -14.83
C GLY A 105 -11.64 1.69 -16.08
N SER A 106 -10.64 2.37 -16.68
CA SER A 106 -9.92 1.90 -17.86
C SER A 106 -8.48 1.49 -17.55
N ASP A 107 -7.82 0.79 -18.48
CA ASP A 107 -6.37 0.52 -18.43
C ASP A 107 -5.50 1.78 -18.32
N ALA A 108 -6.04 2.97 -18.58
CA ALA A 108 -5.33 4.25 -18.48
C ALA A 108 -5.56 4.97 -17.15
N GLN A 109 -6.33 4.39 -16.21
CA GLN A 109 -6.67 5.03 -14.93
C GLN A 109 -5.43 5.48 -14.15
N TYR A 110 -4.36 4.69 -14.13
CA TYR A 110 -3.15 5.05 -13.40
C TYR A 110 -2.52 6.37 -13.87
N LEU A 111 -2.73 6.78 -15.13
CA LEU A 111 -2.23 8.06 -15.64
C LEU A 111 -2.97 9.25 -15.05
N ILE A 112 -4.31 9.16 -14.91
CA ILE A 112 -5.11 10.23 -14.31
C ILE A 112 -4.86 10.32 -12.79
N VAL A 113 -4.63 9.18 -12.13
CA VAL A 113 -4.22 9.10 -10.72
C VAL A 113 -2.87 9.79 -10.52
N ASN A 114 -1.87 9.47 -11.35
CA ASN A 114 -0.55 10.10 -11.28
C ASN A 114 -0.60 11.60 -11.57
N ALA A 115 -1.46 12.04 -12.50
CA ALA A 115 -1.68 13.47 -12.74
C ALA A 115 -2.28 14.20 -11.53
N ALA A 116 -3.20 13.56 -10.80
CA ALA A 116 -3.80 14.13 -9.60
C ALA A 116 -2.80 14.21 -8.45
N SER A 117 -1.99 13.16 -8.24
CA SER A 117 -0.89 13.18 -7.27
C SER A 117 0.12 14.29 -7.61
N GLU A 118 0.55 14.42 -8.87
CA GLU A 118 1.51 15.46 -9.25
C GLU A 118 0.93 16.88 -9.18
N LEU A 119 -0.36 17.08 -9.53
CA LEU A 119 -1.03 18.36 -9.30
C LEU A 119 -1.06 18.73 -7.82
N ALA A 120 -1.39 17.78 -6.95
CA ALA A 120 -1.42 17.99 -5.50
C ALA A 120 -0.02 18.23 -4.93
N ARG A 121 1.00 17.53 -5.42
CA ARG A 121 2.40 17.72 -5.01
C ARG A 121 2.90 19.13 -5.29
N LEU A 122 2.34 19.86 -6.26
CA LEU A 122 2.69 21.27 -6.49
C LEU A 122 2.39 22.17 -5.28
N LYS A 123 1.61 21.71 -4.29
CA LYS A 123 1.42 22.41 -3.01
C LYS A 123 2.70 22.61 -2.21
N GLN A 124 3.74 21.81 -2.45
CA GLN A 124 5.07 22.05 -1.88
C GLN A 124 5.64 23.43 -2.26
N TYR A 125 5.19 24.01 -3.39
CA TYR A 125 5.62 25.33 -3.89
C TYR A 125 4.64 26.44 -3.47
N SER A 126 4.18 26.41 -2.22
CA SER A 126 3.32 27.45 -1.66
C SER A 126 3.97 28.84 -1.67
N GLY A 127 3.17 29.91 -1.73
CA GLY A 127 3.63 31.29 -1.80
C GLY A 127 4.14 31.72 -3.19
N THR A 128 4.06 30.85 -4.20
CA THR A 128 4.49 31.14 -5.57
C THR A 128 3.32 31.53 -6.48
N ALA A 129 3.62 31.93 -7.73
CA ALA A 129 2.62 32.43 -8.67
C ALA A 129 1.64 31.36 -9.18
N ILE A 130 1.89 30.07 -8.89
CA ILE A 130 1.02 28.96 -9.27
C ILE A 130 -0.05 28.62 -8.24
N GLN A 131 0.05 29.13 -7.01
CA GLN A 131 -0.76 28.68 -5.87
C GLN A 131 -2.27 28.70 -6.17
N THR A 132 -2.81 29.83 -6.63
CA THR A 132 -4.25 29.95 -6.95
C THR A 132 -4.71 28.93 -7.99
N SER A 133 -3.89 28.66 -9.00
CA SER A 133 -4.22 27.69 -10.06
C SER A 133 -4.19 26.25 -9.54
N VAL A 134 -3.25 25.93 -8.65
CA VAL A 134 -3.18 24.61 -7.99
C VAL A 134 -4.40 24.42 -7.11
N ASP A 135 -4.76 25.42 -6.29
CA ASP A 135 -5.91 25.36 -5.40
C ASP A 135 -7.22 25.15 -6.17
N ASN A 136 -7.40 25.86 -7.29
CA ASN A 136 -8.57 25.66 -8.15
C ASN A 136 -8.60 24.28 -8.80
N GLY A 137 -7.45 23.77 -9.26
CA GLY A 137 -7.35 22.45 -9.86
C GLY A 137 -7.67 21.32 -8.87
N LEU A 138 -7.20 21.43 -7.62
CA LEU A 138 -7.50 20.48 -6.56
C LEU A 138 -8.98 20.52 -6.14
N LYS A 139 -9.56 21.72 -6.00
CA LYS A 139 -11.01 21.86 -5.76
C LYS A 139 -11.83 21.22 -6.86
N ALA A 140 -11.39 21.31 -8.12
CA ALA A 140 -12.04 20.64 -9.23
C ALA A 140 -11.95 19.10 -9.14
N ILE A 141 -10.82 18.54 -8.67
CA ILE A 141 -10.72 17.09 -8.40
C ILE A 141 -11.72 16.69 -7.32
N PHE A 142 -11.72 17.37 -6.17
CA PHE A 142 -12.56 17.03 -5.04
C PHE A 142 -14.06 17.27 -5.28
N SER A 143 -14.43 18.14 -6.22
CA SER A 143 -15.82 18.32 -6.65
C SER A 143 -16.29 17.28 -7.68
N THR A 144 -15.35 16.70 -8.44
CA THR A 144 -15.65 15.79 -9.55
C THR A 144 -15.70 14.33 -9.10
N TYR A 145 -14.82 13.96 -8.18
CA TYR A 145 -14.64 12.59 -7.71
C TYR A 145 -15.03 12.46 -6.23
N SER A 146 -15.15 11.22 -5.75
CA SER A 146 -15.47 10.92 -4.35
C SER A 146 -14.36 10.08 -3.72
N SER A 147 -14.18 10.15 -2.40
CA SER A 147 -13.19 9.34 -1.68
C SER A 147 -13.46 7.83 -1.76
N PHE A 148 -14.71 7.45 -2.03
CA PHE A 148 -15.14 6.08 -2.26
C PHE A 148 -16.02 6.00 -3.53
N GLY A 149 -15.82 4.98 -4.36
CA GLY A 149 -16.59 4.78 -5.58
C GLY A 149 -16.04 5.57 -6.78
N TYR A 150 -16.84 6.48 -7.35
CA TYR A 150 -16.50 7.09 -8.64
C TYR A 150 -15.24 7.99 -8.56
N GLY A 151 -14.17 7.52 -9.18
CA GLY A 151 -12.87 8.20 -9.23
C GLY A 151 -12.12 8.25 -7.89
N ASP A 152 -12.44 7.32 -6.99
CA ASP A 152 -11.78 7.08 -5.71
C ASP A 152 -10.25 7.21 -5.77
N ALA A 153 -9.59 6.51 -6.68
CA ALA A 153 -8.13 6.52 -6.80
C ALA A 153 -7.58 7.92 -7.14
N VAL A 154 -8.31 8.70 -7.94
CA VAL A 154 -7.92 10.08 -8.31
C VAL A 154 -8.10 11.01 -7.13
N TRP A 155 -9.22 10.87 -6.42
CA TRP A 155 -9.53 11.65 -5.23
C TRP A 155 -8.51 11.39 -4.11
N LEU A 156 -8.25 10.10 -3.81
CA LEU A 156 -7.35 9.67 -2.74
C LEU A 156 -5.90 10.07 -3.03
N ALA A 157 -5.42 9.93 -4.27
CA ALA A 157 -4.08 10.36 -4.64
C ALA A 157 -3.85 11.87 -4.49
N ALA A 158 -4.89 12.69 -4.72
CA ALA A 158 -4.83 14.12 -4.44
C ALA A 158 -4.91 14.42 -2.93
N ALA A 159 -5.80 13.73 -2.21
CA ALA A 159 -6.03 13.93 -0.78
C ALA A 159 -4.80 13.59 0.06
N ASP A 160 -4.05 12.54 -0.30
CA ASP A 160 -2.80 12.15 0.36
C ASP A 160 -1.79 13.31 0.37
N SER A 161 -1.46 13.84 -0.82
CA SER A 161 -0.53 14.96 -0.94
C SER A 161 -1.06 16.25 -0.33
N VAL A 162 -2.36 16.54 -0.44
CA VAL A 162 -2.96 17.71 0.23
C VAL A 162 -2.84 17.60 1.74
N SER A 163 -3.12 16.43 2.31
CA SER A 163 -3.04 16.20 3.76
C SER A 163 -1.61 16.35 4.30
N TYR A 164 -0.60 16.15 3.45
CA TYR A 164 0.80 16.36 3.81
C TYR A 164 1.26 17.82 3.68
N TYR A 165 0.84 18.54 2.63
CA TYR A 165 1.37 19.87 2.30
C TYR A 165 0.44 21.05 2.66
N ALA A 166 -0.81 20.81 3.03
CA ALA A 166 -1.81 21.86 3.23
C ALA A 166 -2.84 21.53 4.32
N ASP A 167 -3.62 22.54 4.72
CA ASP A 167 -4.75 22.35 5.63
C ASP A 167 -5.93 21.74 4.86
N CYS A 168 -6.44 20.59 5.33
CA CYS A 168 -7.58 19.90 4.72
C CYS A 168 -8.85 20.78 4.68
N ASN A 169 -8.97 21.78 5.56
CA ASN A 169 -10.14 22.66 5.62
C ASN A 169 -10.26 23.51 4.34
N ASP A 170 -9.15 23.88 3.71
CA ASP A 170 -9.13 24.69 2.49
C ASP A 170 -9.80 23.97 1.29
N TYR A 171 -9.89 22.64 1.39
CA TYR A 171 -10.42 21.75 0.36
C TYR A 171 -11.70 21.03 0.80
N GLY A 172 -12.11 21.18 2.06
CA GLY A 172 -13.27 20.49 2.61
C GLY A 172 -13.12 18.97 2.69
N ILE A 173 -11.89 18.49 2.89
CA ILE A 173 -11.58 17.05 2.92
C ILE A 173 -11.22 16.53 4.32
N CYS A 174 -11.30 17.37 5.36
CA CYS A 174 -11.02 16.92 6.72
C CYS A 174 -11.98 15.80 7.14
N GLY A 175 -11.45 14.79 7.85
CA GLY A 175 -12.25 13.67 8.34
C GLY A 175 -12.62 12.63 7.27
N PHE A 176 -12.14 12.76 6.04
CA PHE A 176 -12.50 11.81 4.97
C PHE A 176 -12.15 10.35 5.29
N VAL A 177 -11.16 10.12 6.16
CA VAL A 177 -10.76 8.77 6.58
C VAL A 177 -11.91 8.06 7.30
N ASP A 178 -12.63 8.75 8.19
CA ASP A 178 -13.77 8.17 8.90
C ASP A 178 -14.91 7.85 7.93
N ASP A 179 -15.20 8.77 6.99
CA ASP A 179 -16.19 8.56 5.93
C ASP A 179 -15.79 7.40 5.01
N LEU A 180 -14.50 7.24 4.74
CA LEU A 180 -13.97 6.17 3.91
C LEU A 180 -14.07 4.82 4.63
N ILE A 181 -13.73 4.73 5.92
CA ILE A 181 -13.95 3.53 6.74
C ILE A 181 -15.43 3.16 6.72
N ALA A 182 -16.33 4.12 6.97
CA ALA A 182 -17.76 3.85 7.04
C ALA A 182 -18.34 3.31 5.73
N GLN A 183 -17.75 3.67 4.58
CA GLN A 183 -18.19 3.21 3.26
C GLN A 183 -17.48 1.91 2.83
N ALA A 184 -16.15 1.89 2.86
CA ALA A 184 -15.34 0.75 2.40
C ALA A 184 -15.37 -0.43 3.37
N LEU A 185 -15.61 -0.21 4.66
CA LEU A 185 -15.65 -1.25 5.70
C LEU A 185 -16.98 -1.18 6.46
N SER A 186 -18.07 -1.10 5.69
CA SER A 186 -19.42 -0.78 6.18
C SER A 186 -20.10 -1.88 7.00
N GLN A 187 -19.74 -3.15 6.79
CA GLN A 187 -20.31 -4.26 7.55
C GLN A 187 -19.58 -4.38 8.89
N SER A 188 -20.31 -4.72 9.95
CA SER A 188 -19.75 -4.99 11.28
C SER A 188 -20.24 -6.33 11.79
N TYR A 189 -19.32 -7.16 12.30
CA TYR A 189 -19.61 -8.48 12.84
C TYR A 189 -18.79 -8.71 14.12
N SER A 190 -19.42 -9.19 15.20
CA SER A 190 -18.72 -9.46 16.47
C SER A 190 -18.50 -10.96 16.61
N CYS A 191 -17.25 -11.41 16.57
CA CYS A 191 -16.90 -12.80 16.83
C CYS A 191 -16.99 -13.11 18.32
N SER A 192 -16.41 -12.22 19.15
CA SER A 192 -16.34 -12.35 20.61
C SER A 192 -16.24 -10.96 21.26
N SER A 193 -15.93 -10.90 22.56
CA SER A 193 -15.55 -9.64 23.22
C SER A 193 -14.16 -9.14 22.82
N THR A 194 -13.30 -10.02 22.30
CA THR A 194 -11.89 -9.75 21.97
C THR A 194 -11.60 -9.70 20.47
N ILE A 195 -12.56 -10.02 19.60
CA ILE A 195 -12.41 -9.98 18.14
C ILE A 195 -13.65 -9.40 17.49
N LYS A 196 -13.47 -8.39 16.64
CA LYS A 196 -14.52 -7.80 15.81
C LYS A 196 -14.04 -7.67 14.38
N ILE A 197 -14.94 -7.92 13.45
CA ILE A 197 -14.71 -7.75 12.02
C ILE A 197 -15.46 -6.51 11.52
N ARG A 198 -14.78 -5.69 10.75
CA ARG A 198 -15.37 -4.78 9.78
C ARG A 198 -15.00 -5.29 8.39
N SER A 199 -15.97 -5.34 7.48
CA SER A 199 -15.72 -5.84 6.14
C SER A 199 -16.44 -5.03 5.08
N GLN A 200 -15.89 -5.06 3.87
CA GLN A 200 -16.53 -4.43 2.73
C GLN A 200 -17.73 -5.25 2.25
N ASN A 201 -17.55 -6.57 2.06
CA ASN A 201 -18.56 -7.39 1.42
C ASN A 201 -18.38 -8.92 1.68
N MET A 202 -18.36 -9.29 2.95
CA MET A 202 -18.43 -10.71 3.34
C MET A 202 -19.87 -11.15 3.58
N THR A 203 -20.13 -12.43 3.32
CA THR A 203 -21.37 -13.10 3.74
C THR A 203 -21.30 -13.50 5.21
N ALA A 204 -22.46 -13.68 5.85
CA ALA A 204 -22.52 -14.15 7.24
C ALA A 204 -21.85 -15.52 7.45
N ILE A 205 -21.80 -16.37 6.43
CA ILE A 205 -21.11 -17.67 6.49
C ILE A 205 -19.59 -17.45 6.52
N GLN A 206 -19.06 -16.58 5.66
CA GLN A 206 -17.63 -16.24 5.68
C GLN A 206 -17.23 -15.55 6.98
N HIS A 207 -18.07 -14.67 7.54
CA HIS A 207 -17.84 -14.08 8.85
C HIS A 207 -17.73 -15.14 9.94
N ALA A 208 -18.69 -16.07 10.00
CA ALA A 208 -18.67 -17.16 10.98
C ALA A 208 -17.42 -18.03 10.81
N ALA A 209 -17.08 -18.42 9.57
CA ALA A 209 -15.88 -19.21 9.29
C ALA A 209 -14.59 -18.49 9.70
N ALA A 210 -14.47 -17.18 9.42
CA ALA A 210 -13.32 -16.39 9.85
C ALA A 210 -13.21 -16.32 11.38
N CYS A 211 -14.34 -16.14 12.08
CA CYS A 211 -14.37 -16.15 13.54
C CYS A 211 -13.98 -17.52 14.11
N ASP A 212 -14.47 -18.61 13.53
CA ASP A 212 -14.16 -19.97 13.98
C ASP A 212 -12.67 -20.30 13.75
N ALA A 213 -12.10 -19.88 12.61
CA ALA A 213 -10.67 -20.03 12.32
C ALA A 213 -9.81 -19.28 13.35
N MET A 214 -10.06 -17.98 13.57
CA MET A 214 -9.32 -17.21 14.58
C MET A 214 -9.50 -17.79 15.99
N GLY A 215 -10.70 -18.23 16.36
CA GLY A 215 -10.94 -18.86 17.67
C GLY A 215 -10.15 -20.17 17.85
N ALA A 216 -10.01 -20.98 16.79
CA ALA A 216 -9.19 -22.18 16.81
C ALA A 216 -7.69 -21.85 16.96
N GLU A 217 -7.20 -20.85 16.23
CA GLU A 217 -5.82 -20.35 16.33
C GLU A 217 -5.51 -19.79 17.72
N GLU A 218 -6.42 -19.02 18.33
CA GLU A 218 -6.28 -18.49 19.70
C GLU A 218 -6.07 -19.62 20.71
N GLY A 219 -6.94 -20.65 20.65
CA GLY A 219 -6.84 -21.81 21.52
C GLY A 219 -5.53 -22.58 21.31
N LEU A 220 -5.10 -22.77 20.07
CA LEU A 220 -3.85 -23.45 19.76
C LEU A 220 -2.63 -22.67 20.29
N PHE A 221 -2.58 -21.37 20.03
CA PHE A 221 -1.50 -20.48 20.48
C PHE A 221 -1.35 -20.51 22.00
N HIS A 222 -2.45 -20.28 22.74
CA HIS A 222 -2.40 -20.27 24.20
C HIS A 222 -1.96 -21.61 24.80
N ASN A 223 -2.36 -22.73 24.18
CA ASN A 223 -1.92 -24.06 24.58
C ASN A 223 -0.43 -24.31 24.30
N LYS A 224 0.08 -23.83 23.15
CA LYS A 224 1.49 -23.98 22.76
C LYS A 224 2.41 -23.16 23.66
N LEU A 225 2.08 -21.89 23.89
CA LEU A 225 2.92 -20.96 24.65
C LEU A 225 2.62 -20.93 26.16
N ALA A 226 1.61 -21.67 26.63
CA ALA A 226 1.19 -21.72 28.04
C ALA A 226 0.93 -20.33 28.67
N THR A 227 0.47 -19.38 27.86
CA THR A 227 0.23 -17.96 28.22
C THR A 227 -0.80 -17.73 29.33
N ASN A 228 -1.58 -18.76 29.70
CA ASN A 228 -2.74 -18.65 30.62
C ASN A 228 -3.77 -17.59 30.21
N ASN A 229 -3.85 -17.24 28.91
CA ASN A 229 -4.71 -16.17 28.39
C ASN A 229 -4.49 -14.82 29.11
N THR A 230 -3.28 -14.57 29.62
CA THR A 230 -2.96 -13.36 30.38
C THR A 230 -2.11 -12.45 29.51
N PRO A 231 -2.60 -11.26 29.12
CA PRO A 231 -1.80 -10.32 28.34
C PRO A 231 -0.50 -9.97 29.06
N VAL A 232 0.52 -9.59 28.27
CA VAL A 232 1.75 -9.02 28.80
C VAL A 232 1.45 -7.76 29.61
N ALA A 233 2.37 -7.39 30.49
CA ALA A 233 2.22 -6.19 31.29
C ALA A 233 2.03 -4.95 30.38
N ASP A 234 1.25 -3.98 30.87
CA ASP A 234 0.98 -2.71 30.21
C ASP A 234 0.29 -2.78 28.83
N ASP A 235 -0.19 -3.95 28.38
CA ASP A 235 -1.07 -4.02 27.21
C ASP A 235 -2.53 -3.65 27.57
N ASN A 236 -2.98 -2.51 27.05
CA ASN A 236 -4.32 -1.95 27.23
C ASN A 236 -5.26 -2.22 26.05
N ASN A 237 -4.85 -3.00 25.04
CA ASN A 237 -5.77 -3.42 23.98
C ASN A 237 -6.95 -4.19 24.59
N SER A 238 -8.13 -4.02 24.00
CA SER A 238 -9.36 -4.65 24.47
C SER A 238 -9.89 -5.70 23.49
N PHE A 239 -9.75 -5.45 22.20
CA PHE A 239 -10.10 -6.39 21.13
C PHE A 239 -9.27 -6.09 19.87
N LEU A 240 -9.09 -7.09 19.02
CA LEU A 240 -8.59 -6.94 17.67
C LEU A 240 -9.71 -6.47 16.73
N GLN A 241 -9.48 -5.36 16.02
CA GLN A 241 -10.32 -4.95 14.90
C GLN A 241 -9.76 -5.55 13.61
N VAL A 242 -10.45 -6.54 13.07
CA VAL A 242 -10.14 -7.12 11.77
C VAL A 242 -10.86 -6.31 10.70
N ASN A 243 -10.14 -5.85 9.67
CA ASN A 243 -10.61 -4.97 8.61
C ASN A 243 -10.40 -5.66 7.26
N ILE A 244 -11.48 -6.06 6.60
CA ILE A 244 -11.41 -6.94 5.42
C ILE A 244 -12.00 -6.23 4.20
N PHE A 245 -11.14 -5.87 3.25
CA PHE A 245 -11.55 -5.33 1.96
C PHE A 245 -12.04 -6.45 1.03
N ASP A 246 -12.92 -6.13 0.08
CA ASP A 246 -13.53 -7.11 -0.85
C ASP A 246 -12.50 -7.71 -1.83
N SER A 247 -11.40 -7.01 -2.06
CA SER A 247 -10.39 -7.44 -3.03
C SER A 247 -9.02 -6.83 -2.76
N SER A 248 -7.99 -7.41 -3.39
CA SER A 248 -6.63 -6.86 -3.40
C SER A 248 -6.58 -5.45 -4.01
N ASP A 249 -7.44 -5.15 -4.99
CA ASP A 249 -7.55 -3.81 -5.59
C ASP A 249 -8.12 -2.80 -4.59
N ASP A 250 -9.15 -3.16 -3.82
CA ASP A 250 -9.72 -2.28 -2.80
C ASP A 250 -8.78 -2.10 -1.61
N TYR A 251 -8.06 -3.15 -1.20
CA TYR A 251 -6.98 -3.05 -0.23
C TYR A 251 -5.90 -2.06 -0.70
N GLY A 252 -5.41 -2.21 -1.92
CA GLY A 252 -4.40 -1.32 -2.50
C GLY A 252 -4.86 0.14 -2.63
N LYS A 253 -6.16 0.38 -2.83
CA LYS A 253 -6.71 1.75 -2.91
C LYS A 253 -6.94 2.37 -1.53
N TYR A 254 -7.52 1.62 -0.59
CA TYR A 254 -8.10 2.21 0.62
C TYR A 254 -7.27 1.96 1.88
N ALA A 255 -6.55 0.84 1.99
CA ALA A 255 -5.87 0.48 3.22
C ALA A 255 -4.76 1.45 3.59
N GLY A 256 -3.96 1.88 2.61
CA GLY A 256 -2.93 2.91 2.82
C GLY A 256 -3.52 4.26 3.27
N ALA A 257 -4.65 4.67 2.68
CA ALA A 257 -5.32 5.91 3.04
C ALA A 257 -5.96 5.86 4.44
N ILE A 258 -6.48 4.70 4.85
CA ILE A 258 -7.17 4.53 6.13
C ILE A 258 -6.17 4.29 7.28
N PHE A 259 -5.18 3.41 7.06
CA PHE A 259 -4.34 2.86 8.12
C PHE A 259 -2.87 3.31 8.02
N GLY A 260 -2.47 4.00 6.95
CA GLY A 260 -1.09 4.48 6.77
C GLY A 260 -0.08 3.36 6.53
N ILE A 261 -0.51 2.24 5.92
CA ILE A 261 0.32 1.06 5.67
C ILE A 261 0.74 0.95 4.20
N ASP A 262 1.88 0.28 3.94
CA ASP A 262 2.18 -0.25 2.61
C ASP A 262 1.21 -1.39 2.29
N THR A 263 0.78 -1.50 1.03
CA THR A 263 -0.22 -2.51 0.60
C THR A 263 0.35 -3.57 -0.32
N ASN A 264 1.68 -3.64 -0.49
CA ASN A 264 2.36 -4.67 -1.26
C ASN A 264 2.67 -5.90 -0.38
N ASN A 265 1.63 -6.41 0.29
CA ASN A 265 1.67 -7.54 1.20
C ASN A 265 0.31 -8.26 1.21
N GLY A 266 0.24 -9.41 1.89
CA GLY A 266 -0.98 -10.22 1.98
C GLY A 266 -1.98 -9.77 3.04
N GLY A 267 -1.66 -8.72 3.77
CA GLY A 267 -2.30 -8.30 5.01
C GLY A 267 -1.25 -7.79 5.98
N MET A 268 -1.69 -7.13 7.04
CA MET A 268 -0.79 -6.60 8.05
C MET A 268 -1.48 -6.48 9.41
N TYR A 269 -0.84 -7.02 10.45
CA TYR A 269 -1.11 -6.66 11.83
C TYR A 269 -0.47 -5.31 12.18
N LEU A 270 -1.31 -4.37 12.60
CA LEU A 270 -0.94 -3.05 13.08
C LEU A 270 -1.32 -2.93 14.55
N GLU A 271 -0.34 -3.18 15.42
CA GLU A 271 -0.52 -3.15 16.88
C GLU A 271 -0.78 -1.75 17.44
N GLY A 272 -0.12 -0.73 16.88
CA GLY A 272 -0.09 0.61 17.47
C GLY A 272 0.81 0.67 18.70
N ASN A 273 0.34 1.33 19.78
CA ASN A 273 1.05 1.39 21.06
C ASN A 273 0.17 0.80 22.17
N PRO A 274 0.40 -0.45 22.59
CA PRO A 274 -0.47 -1.15 23.54
C PRO A 274 -0.47 -0.48 24.94
N ALA A 275 0.56 0.31 25.28
CA ALA A 275 0.61 1.05 26.54
C ALA A 275 -0.35 2.26 26.60
N ILE A 276 -0.89 2.71 25.46
CA ILE A 276 -1.83 3.84 25.42
C ILE A 276 -3.24 3.33 25.63
N VAL A 277 -3.92 3.84 26.66
CA VAL A 277 -5.35 3.59 26.87
C VAL A 277 -6.14 4.09 25.66
N GLY A 278 -6.93 3.20 25.05
CA GLY A 278 -7.69 3.49 23.84
C GLY A 278 -6.95 3.15 22.54
N ASN A 279 -5.76 2.53 22.62
CA ASN A 279 -5.14 1.90 21.47
C ASN A 279 -6.07 0.86 20.84
N GLN A 280 -6.07 0.80 19.50
CA GLN A 280 -6.83 -0.18 18.74
C GLN A 280 -5.85 -0.98 17.89
N ALA A 281 -5.61 -2.23 18.29
CA ALA A 281 -4.95 -3.21 17.46
C ALA A 281 -5.81 -3.50 16.22
N ASN A 282 -5.20 -3.47 15.03
CA ASN A 282 -5.88 -3.74 13.77
C ASN A 282 -5.21 -4.89 13.03
N PHE A 283 -6.00 -5.78 12.45
CA PHE A 283 -5.55 -6.64 11.36
C PHE A 283 -6.21 -6.14 10.08
N ILE A 284 -5.44 -5.85 9.05
CA ILE A 284 -5.92 -5.31 7.78
C ILE A 284 -5.66 -6.35 6.68
N ALA A 285 -6.69 -6.74 5.95
CA ALA A 285 -6.65 -7.83 4.98
C ALA A 285 -7.61 -7.63 3.81
N TYR A 286 -7.64 -8.59 2.90
CA TYR A 286 -8.61 -8.63 1.80
C TYR A 286 -9.09 -10.04 1.48
N GLU A 287 -10.24 -10.13 0.82
CA GLU A 287 -10.74 -11.37 0.24
C GLU A 287 -9.97 -11.75 -1.03
N ALA A 288 -9.56 -13.01 -1.12
CA ALA A 288 -8.82 -13.58 -2.21
C ALA A 288 -9.34 -14.97 -2.56
N SER A 289 -9.55 -15.24 -3.86
CA SER A 289 -10.06 -16.52 -4.34
C SER A 289 -9.12 -17.72 -4.11
N TYR A 290 -7.85 -17.44 -3.79
CA TYR A 290 -6.81 -18.42 -3.48
C TYR A 290 -6.56 -18.58 -1.97
N ALA A 291 -7.25 -17.83 -1.11
CA ALA A 291 -7.23 -18.05 0.33
C ALA A 291 -8.04 -19.29 0.72
N ASN A 292 -8.12 -19.57 2.01
CA ASN A 292 -8.97 -20.63 2.57
C ASN A 292 -10.42 -20.46 2.06
N ALA A 293 -10.98 -21.53 1.48
CA ALA A 293 -12.25 -21.48 0.77
C ALA A 293 -13.48 -21.27 1.67
N GLU A 294 -13.34 -21.33 2.99
CA GLU A 294 -14.47 -21.09 3.91
C GLU A 294 -14.69 -19.60 4.18
N HIS A 295 -13.62 -18.81 4.31
CA HIS A 295 -13.71 -17.38 4.62
C HIS A 295 -13.11 -16.46 3.58
N TYR A 296 -12.26 -16.95 2.67
CA TYR A 296 -11.58 -16.20 1.60
C TYR A 296 -10.63 -15.08 2.05
N VAL A 297 -10.46 -14.84 3.34
CA VAL A 297 -9.53 -13.82 3.87
C VAL A 297 -8.09 -14.31 3.75
N TRP A 298 -7.27 -13.59 2.99
CA TRP A 298 -5.85 -13.94 2.81
C TRP A 298 -5.04 -13.70 4.10
N ASN A 299 -4.14 -14.63 4.43
CA ASN A 299 -3.27 -14.62 5.62
C ASN A 299 -3.98 -14.49 6.99
N LEU A 300 -5.29 -14.80 7.10
CA LEU A 300 -6.06 -14.62 8.33
C LEU A 300 -5.43 -15.27 9.55
N GLU A 301 -5.13 -16.56 9.46
CA GLU A 301 -4.61 -17.35 10.57
C GLU A 301 -3.20 -16.88 10.96
N HIS A 302 -2.35 -16.55 9.99
CA HIS A 302 -0.99 -16.04 10.20
C HIS A 302 -0.98 -14.69 10.93
N GLU A 303 -1.72 -13.71 10.41
CA GLU A 303 -1.73 -12.36 10.97
C GLU A 303 -2.44 -12.30 12.33
N TYR A 304 -3.42 -13.19 12.55
CA TYR A 304 -4.04 -13.32 13.86
C TYR A 304 -3.04 -13.80 14.91
N VAL A 305 -2.09 -14.65 14.55
CA VAL A 305 -1.03 -15.07 15.48
C VAL A 305 -0.08 -13.91 15.82
N HIS A 306 0.20 -12.97 14.91
CA HIS A 306 0.97 -11.77 15.28
C HIS A 306 0.26 -10.93 16.37
N TYR A 307 -1.07 -10.80 16.30
CA TYR A 307 -1.83 -10.17 17.37
C TYR A 307 -1.69 -10.92 18.70
N LEU A 308 -1.78 -12.25 18.67
CA LEU A 308 -1.63 -13.06 19.87
C LEU A 308 -0.21 -12.97 20.46
N ASP A 309 0.81 -12.98 19.60
CA ASP A 309 2.22 -12.86 19.99
C ASP A 309 2.48 -11.50 20.66
N GLY A 310 2.08 -10.39 20.03
CA GLY A 310 2.21 -9.05 20.61
C GLY A 310 1.42 -8.84 21.91
N ARG A 311 0.26 -9.51 22.04
CA ARG A 311 -0.57 -9.37 23.24
C ARG A 311 -0.15 -10.25 24.40
N PHE A 312 0.34 -11.46 24.14
CA PHE A 312 0.46 -12.51 25.16
C PHE A 312 1.89 -13.05 25.33
N ASP A 313 2.84 -12.66 24.49
CA ASP A 313 4.24 -13.12 24.59
C ASP A 313 5.24 -11.95 24.53
N LEU A 314 5.21 -11.15 23.46
CA LEU A 314 6.14 -10.05 23.26
C LEU A 314 5.71 -8.79 24.03
N TYR A 315 6.55 -8.33 24.95
CA TYR A 315 6.27 -7.12 25.72
C TYR A 315 6.52 -5.82 24.92
N GLY A 316 5.56 -4.91 24.99
CA GLY A 316 5.63 -3.59 24.38
C GLY A 316 5.04 -3.56 22.98
N ASN A 317 5.38 -2.53 22.19
CA ASN A 317 5.03 -2.52 20.76
C ASN A 317 6.04 -3.32 19.93
N PHE A 318 5.74 -3.52 18.65
CA PHE A 318 6.62 -4.14 17.66
C PHE A 318 8.11 -3.69 17.67
N ASN A 319 8.40 -2.44 18.07
CA ASN A 319 9.77 -1.90 18.12
C ASN A 319 10.43 -2.02 19.51
N SER A 320 9.76 -2.65 20.48
CA SER A 320 10.23 -2.78 21.86
C SER A 320 11.29 -3.86 22.07
N PRO A 321 11.28 -5.01 21.34
CA PRO A 321 12.34 -6.01 21.48
C PRO A 321 13.73 -5.43 21.17
N THR A 322 14.73 -5.84 21.95
CA THR A 322 16.14 -5.39 21.80
C THR A 322 17.01 -6.34 21.00
N GLU A 323 16.48 -7.51 20.65
CA GLU A 323 17.14 -8.57 19.88
C GLU A 323 16.43 -8.75 18.55
N ASP A 324 17.07 -9.44 17.60
CA ASP A 324 16.44 -9.79 16.32
C ASP A 324 15.29 -10.80 16.55
N ILE A 325 14.05 -10.34 16.36
CA ILE A 325 12.84 -11.13 16.62
C ILE A 325 12.15 -11.64 15.36
N VAL A 326 12.61 -11.27 14.16
CA VAL A 326 11.88 -11.62 12.92
C VAL A 326 11.73 -13.12 12.76
N TRP A 327 12.76 -13.90 13.07
CA TRP A 327 12.70 -15.37 13.02
C TRP A 327 11.61 -15.95 13.93
N TRP A 328 11.37 -15.29 15.08
CA TRP A 328 10.36 -15.69 16.05
C TRP A 328 9.00 -15.21 15.60
N SER A 329 8.81 -13.90 15.42
CA SER A 329 7.52 -13.29 15.06
C SER A 329 6.92 -13.93 13.81
N GLU A 330 7.71 -14.08 12.74
CA GLU A 330 7.25 -14.72 11.50
C GLU A 330 7.19 -16.24 11.63
N GLY A 331 8.14 -16.83 12.36
CA GLY A 331 8.18 -18.27 12.56
C GLY A 331 7.03 -18.81 13.40
N ILE A 332 6.59 -18.08 14.43
CA ILE A 332 5.48 -18.48 15.30
C ILE A 332 4.16 -18.32 14.56
N ALA A 333 3.98 -17.23 13.83
CA ALA A 333 2.83 -17.03 12.96
C ALA A 333 2.69 -18.15 11.93
N GLU A 334 3.78 -18.47 11.22
CA GLU A 334 3.79 -19.60 10.29
C GLU A 334 3.57 -20.96 10.97
N TYR A 335 4.17 -21.18 12.15
CA TYR A 335 4.12 -22.48 12.83
C TYR A 335 2.72 -22.79 13.36
N VAL A 336 2.09 -21.82 14.02
CA VAL A 336 0.76 -21.99 14.60
C VAL A 336 -0.28 -22.11 13.48
N ALA A 337 -0.24 -21.21 12.47
CA ALA A 337 -1.19 -21.21 11.36
C ALA A 337 -1.11 -22.46 10.46
N ASN A 338 0.10 -22.99 10.21
CA ASN A 338 0.25 -24.10 9.26
C ASN A 338 0.43 -25.46 9.91
N LEU A 339 0.99 -25.55 11.12
CA LEU A 339 1.39 -26.81 11.76
C LEU A 339 2.12 -27.76 10.78
N ASN A 340 1.49 -28.84 10.31
CA ASN A 340 2.07 -29.80 9.37
C ASN A 340 1.83 -29.49 7.89
N ASN A 341 1.01 -28.48 7.60
CA ASN A 341 0.50 -28.14 6.26
C ASN A 341 1.31 -27.04 5.57
N ASN A 342 2.61 -26.94 5.85
CA ASN A 342 3.51 -25.99 5.18
C ASN A 342 4.38 -26.70 4.12
N ASP A 343 3.83 -26.94 2.93
CA ASP A 343 4.55 -27.63 1.85
C ASP A 343 5.71 -26.81 1.28
N ALA A 344 5.61 -25.48 1.31
CA ALA A 344 6.70 -24.59 0.92
C ALA A 344 7.92 -24.78 1.84
N ALA A 345 7.73 -24.79 3.16
CA ALA A 345 8.84 -25.04 4.10
C ALA A 345 9.46 -26.44 3.92
N LYS A 346 8.65 -27.47 3.60
CA LYS A 346 9.16 -28.81 3.28
C LYS A 346 10.03 -28.78 2.01
N ALA A 347 9.62 -28.02 1.00
CA ALA A 347 10.39 -27.81 -0.23
C ALA A 347 11.70 -27.05 0.04
N THR A 348 11.68 -26.00 0.89
CA THR A 348 12.87 -25.24 1.30
C THR A 348 13.92 -26.11 2.00
N ILE A 349 13.55 -27.18 2.71
CA ILE A 349 14.56 -28.11 3.26
C ILE A 349 15.23 -28.95 2.15
N SER A 350 14.51 -29.17 1.04
CA SER A 350 14.91 -30.07 -0.03
C SER A 350 15.78 -29.39 -1.10
N ASP A 351 15.89 -28.06 -1.10
CA ASP A 351 16.68 -27.28 -2.06
C ASP A 351 18.21 -27.37 -1.85
N GLY A 352 18.66 -27.88 -0.69
CA GLY A 352 20.06 -28.02 -0.29
C GLY A 352 20.57 -26.92 0.65
N SER A 353 19.79 -25.87 0.89
CA SER A 353 20.08 -24.78 1.82
C SER A 353 20.14 -25.29 3.26
N ARG A 354 21.16 -24.88 4.02
CA ARG A 354 21.33 -25.26 5.44
C ARG A 354 21.85 -24.07 6.22
N PHE A 355 21.21 -23.78 7.34
CA PHE A 355 21.59 -22.70 8.24
C PHE A 355 21.72 -23.20 9.67
N THR A 356 22.61 -22.59 10.44
CA THR A 356 22.64 -22.79 11.90
C THR A 356 21.51 -21.99 12.55
N LEU A 357 21.10 -22.37 13.76
CA LEU A 357 20.13 -21.59 14.53
C LEU A 357 20.60 -20.15 14.75
N ALA A 358 21.89 -19.94 15.07
CA ALA A 358 22.44 -18.59 15.24
C ALA A 358 22.29 -17.73 13.98
N GLN A 359 22.45 -18.32 12.78
CA GLN A 359 22.18 -17.58 11.56
C GLN A 359 20.69 -17.26 11.44
N ILE A 360 19.80 -18.22 11.73
CA ILE A 360 18.34 -18.02 11.61
C ILE A 360 17.88 -16.94 12.59
N PHE A 361 18.40 -16.93 13.81
CA PHE A 361 18.03 -15.97 14.85
C PHE A 361 18.44 -14.54 14.49
N ALA A 362 19.53 -14.36 13.75
CA ALA A 362 19.98 -13.07 13.23
C ALA A 362 19.24 -12.61 11.95
N THR A 363 18.04 -13.13 11.68
CA THR A 363 17.24 -12.72 10.51
C THR A 363 16.55 -11.39 10.80
N THR A 364 16.59 -10.50 9.81
CA THR A 364 15.87 -9.22 9.77
C THR A 364 14.99 -9.16 8.51
N TYR A 365 14.10 -8.18 8.41
CA TYR A 365 13.39 -7.93 7.14
C TYR A 365 14.34 -7.40 6.05
N ASP A 366 15.36 -6.65 6.45
CA ASP A 366 16.35 -6.09 5.53
C ASP A 366 17.36 -7.16 5.09
N GLY A 367 17.56 -7.29 3.78
CA GLY A 367 18.64 -8.09 3.21
C GLY A 367 18.39 -9.60 3.12
N PHE A 368 17.17 -10.07 3.44
CA PHE A 368 16.81 -11.49 3.40
C PHE A 368 15.59 -11.76 2.50
N ASP A 369 15.52 -12.96 1.94
CA ASP A 369 14.40 -13.40 1.10
C ASP A 369 13.25 -14.01 1.93
N GLN A 370 12.13 -14.29 1.26
CA GLN A 370 10.95 -14.87 1.91
C GLN A 370 11.20 -16.27 2.47
N ASP A 371 12.06 -17.08 1.83
CA ASP A 371 12.45 -18.39 2.36
C ASP A 371 13.12 -18.22 3.72
N ARG A 372 14.02 -17.25 3.83
CA ARG A 372 14.77 -16.97 5.04
C ARG A 372 13.89 -16.46 6.17
N ILE A 373 13.00 -15.52 5.86
CA ILE A 373 12.13 -14.88 6.86
C ILE A 373 11.07 -15.88 7.35
N TYR A 374 10.25 -16.41 6.45
CA TYR A 374 9.06 -17.16 6.81
C TYR A 374 9.34 -18.65 7.02
N ARG A 375 9.99 -19.30 6.04
CA ARG A 375 10.10 -20.77 6.02
C ARG A 375 11.19 -21.26 6.97
N TRP A 376 12.35 -20.60 7.02
CA TRP A 376 13.37 -20.92 8.02
C TRP A 376 12.99 -20.49 9.44
N GLY A 377 12.25 -19.39 9.60
CA GLY A 377 11.63 -19.01 10.87
C GLY A 377 10.68 -20.09 11.38
N TYR A 378 9.72 -20.53 10.54
CA TYR A 378 8.82 -21.64 10.80
C TYR A 378 9.55 -22.90 11.25
N LEU A 379 10.62 -23.30 10.54
CA LEU A 379 11.40 -24.49 10.86
C LEU A 379 12.13 -24.37 12.20
N ALA A 380 12.67 -23.19 12.51
CA ALA A 380 13.34 -22.94 13.77
C ALA A 380 12.36 -22.98 14.94
N VAL A 381 11.23 -22.26 14.87
CA VAL A 381 10.19 -22.29 15.90
C VAL A 381 9.65 -23.70 16.09
N ARG A 382 9.33 -24.40 15.00
CA ARG A 382 8.91 -25.80 15.05
C ARG A 382 9.94 -26.70 15.74
N PHE A 383 11.22 -26.54 15.42
CA PHE A 383 12.30 -27.30 16.04
C PHE A 383 12.37 -27.05 17.55
N MET A 384 12.23 -25.79 17.99
CA MET A 384 12.19 -25.45 19.41
C MET A 384 11.00 -26.13 20.11
N PHE A 385 9.77 -25.95 19.61
CA PHE A 385 8.58 -26.55 20.23
C PHE A 385 8.55 -28.09 20.20
N GLU A 386 9.04 -28.72 19.14
CA GLU A 386 8.88 -30.18 18.98
C GLU A 386 10.07 -30.98 19.50
N ARG A 387 11.24 -30.37 19.69
CA ARG A 387 12.47 -31.06 20.10
C ARG A 387 13.17 -30.46 21.33
N HIS A 388 12.84 -29.24 21.72
CA HIS A 388 13.49 -28.47 22.80
C HIS A 388 12.46 -27.67 23.61
N ASN A 389 11.40 -28.35 24.04
CA ASN A 389 10.28 -27.75 24.77
C ASN A 389 10.54 -27.69 26.29
N ASP A 390 11.79 -27.85 26.73
CA ASP A 390 12.22 -28.01 28.11
C ASP A 390 12.81 -26.75 28.75
#